data_AF-A0A8S1J2V6-F1
#
_entry.id   AF-A0A8S1J2V6-F1
#
_cell.length_a   1.000
_cell.length_b   1.000
_cell.length_c   1.000
_cell.angle_alpha   90.00
_cell.angle_beta   90.00
_cell.angle_gamma   90.00
#
_symmetry.space_group_name_H-M   'P 1'
#
loop_
_entity.id
_entity.type
_entity.pdbx_description
1 polymer ?
#
loop_
_entity_poly.entity_id
_entity_poly.type
_entity_poly.pdbx_seq_one_letter_code
_entity_poly.pdbx_strand_id
1 'polypeptide(L)'
;MAKKKVWNNLADVQIELGVAEHRMGMHDASVVSLQDGLLSYSQACMFSDSSRGDDLPGLLHDWGVALQTVAEHTEGREARLRLLDESLSQLKSSIMFGRCDPAPMNAVGDALAAKAELLEGIEASGMWHRAIEEGYKAAKAINSQNVDALVGLGEAHMALGKGAAAVGDAEVAAEHFCSSVEAYRHAVKLPSPLGDFHERCNVFYNYACACTLAGEVTEAREAIEGLLRRGGTGIEEIKVDTDLDNLKEEQWFVDLVNGEH
;
A
#
# COMPACT_ATOMS: atom_id res chain seq x y z
N MET A 1 0.71 -14.65 29.66
CA MET A 1 -0.60 -14.71 28.97
C MET A 1 -1.53 -13.54 29.26
N ALA A 2 -2.15 -13.39 30.45
CA ALA A 2 -3.16 -12.34 30.68
C ALA A 2 -2.63 -10.89 30.50
N LYS A 3 -1.44 -10.57 31.04
CA LYS A 3 -0.87 -9.20 30.94
C LYS A 3 -0.49 -8.81 29.51
N LYS A 4 0.17 -9.69 28.74
CA LYS A 4 0.49 -9.46 27.32
C LYS A 4 -0.76 -9.15 26.50
N LYS A 5 -1.79 -10.00 26.59
CA LYS A 5 -3.02 -9.84 25.81
C LYS A 5 -3.72 -8.53 26.13
N VAL A 6 -3.69 -8.09 27.39
CA VAL A 6 -4.20 -6.78 27.80
C VAL A 6 -3.40 -5.66 27.13
N TRP A 7 -2.07 -5.73 27.13
CA TRP A 7 -1.23 -4.70 26.50
C TRP A 7 -1.37 -4.65 24.97
N ASN A 8 -1.47 -5.80 24.30
CA ASN A 8 -1.68 -5.84 22.85
C ASN A 8 -3.02 -5.20 22.46
N ASN A 9 -4.11 -5.67 23.10
CA ASN A 9 -5.43 -5.11 22.81
C ASN A 9 -5.54 -3.63 23.18
N LEU A 10 -4.85 -3.20 24.24
CA LEU A 10 -4.78 -1.79 24.60
C LEU A 10 -4.04 -0.98 23.53
N ALA A 11 -2.92 -1.51 23.02
CA ALA A 11 -2.17 -0.88 21.94
C ALA A 11 -3.04 -0.68 20.70
N ASP A 12 -3.70 -1.74 20.23
CA ASP A 12 -4.59 -1.68 19.05
C ASP A 12 -5.67 -0.60 19.22
N VAL A 13 -6.35 -0.58 20.37
CA VAL A 13 -7.40 0.41 20.67
C VAL A 13 -6.85 1.83 20.73
N GLN A 14 -5.65 2.03 21.27
CA GLN A 14 -5.02 3.34 21.36
C GLN A 14 -4.61 3.88 19.98
N ILE A 15 -4.11 3.00 19.10
CA ILE A 15 -3.81 3.37 17.72
C ILE A 15 -5.09 3.76 16.98
N GLU A 16 -6.14 2.94 17.05
CA GLU A 16 -7.43 3.24 16.42
C GLU A 16 -8.06 4.54 16.96
N LEU A 17 -7.99 4.76 18.28
CA LEU A 17 -8.46 5.99 18.92
C LEU A 17 -7.69 7.21 18.39
N GLY A 18 -6.36 7.12 18.34
CA GLY A 18 -5.52 8.21 17.83
C GLY A 18 -5.82 8.58 16.38
N VAL A 19 -6.09 7.59 15.53
CA VAL A 19 -6.52 7.81 14.14
C VAL A 19 -7.89 8.48 14.09
N ALA A 20 -8.85 8.03 14.92
CA ALA A 20 -10.18 8.64 14.99
C ALA A 20 -10.12 10.10 15.48
N GLU A 21 -9.33 10.38 16.51
CA GLU A 21 -9.10 11.73 17.04
C GLU A 21 -8.50 12.66 15.97
N HIS A 22 -7.55 12.16 15.18
CA HIS A 22 -6.98 12.92 14.06
C HIS A 22 -8.04 13.32 13.04
N ARG A 23 -8.90 12.36 12.63
CA ARG A 23 -10.00 12.59 11.68
C ARG A 23 -11.02 13.61 12.21
N MET A 24 -11.14 13.73 13.53
CA MET A 24 -11.99 14.72 14.20
C MET A 24 -11.32 16.08 14.41
N GLY A 25 -10.06 16.26 13.98
CA GLY A 25 -9.29 17.49 14.16
C GLY A 25 -8.72 17.67 15.58
N MET A 26 -8.72 16.62 16.40
CA MET A 26 -8.20 16.63 17.77
C MET A 26 -6.71 16.27 17.78
N HIS A 27 -5.87 17.09 17.14
CA HIS A 27 -4.47 16.77 16.88
C HIS A 27 -3.64 16.46 18.14
N ASP A 28 -3.76 17.24 19.20
CA ASP A 28 -3.01 17.00 20.45
C ASP A 28 -3.40 15.68 21.11
N ALA A 29 -4.70 15.35 21.14
CA ALA A 29 -5.19 14.09 21.68
C ALA A 29 -4.72 12.90 20.85
N SER A 30 -4.82 13.03 19.53
CA SER A 30 -4.34 12.03 18.57
C SER A 30 -2.89 11.67 18.80
N VAL A 31 -2.00 12.67 18.93
CA VAL A 31 -0.57 12.44 19.17
C VAL A 31 -0.35 11.66 20.47
N VAL A 32 -1.07 11.99 21.55
CA VAL A 32 -0.98 11.28 22.82
C VAL A 32 -1.44 9.82 22.67
N SER A 33 -2.61 9.59 22.09
CA SER A 33 -3.17 8.25 21.92
C SER A 33 -2.27 7.36 21.05
N LEU A 34 -1.71 7.89 19.96
CA LEU A 34 -0.77 7.19 19.10
C LEU A 34 0.54 6.84 19.83
N GLN A 35 1.10 7.76 20.61
CA GLN A 35 2.30 7.51 21.41
C GLN A 35 2.06 6.46 22.50
N ASP A 36 0.92 6.54 23.19
CA ASP A 36 0.54 5.56 24.21
C ASP A 36 0.36 4.16 23.60
N GLY A 37 -0.20 4.07 22.39
CA GLY A 37 -0.31 2.81 21.64
C GLY A 37 1.05 2.17 21.38
N LEU A 38 2.03 2.95 20.91
CA LEU A 38 3.41 2.45 20.68
C LEU A 38 4.10 2.01 21.98
N LEU A 39 3.87 2.73 23.08
CA LEU A 39 4.36 2.33 24.41
C LEU A 39 3.72 1.01 24.86
N SER A 40 2.43 0.82 24.63
CA SER A 40 1.71 -0.42 24.93
C SER A 40 2.25 -1.61 24.13
N TYR A 41 2.57 -1.44 22.84
CA TYR A 41 3.25 -2.49 22.06
C TYR A 41 4.62 -2.85 22.62
N SER A 42 5.43 -1.84 22.96
CA SER A 42 6.74 -2.06 23.59
C SER A 42 6.61 -2.89 24.87
N GLN A 43 5.64 -2.56 25.72
CA GLN A 43 5.36 -3.32 26.94
C GLN A 43 4.83 -4.73 26.66
N ALA A 44 3.95 -4.90 25.68
CA ALA A 44 3.48 -6.22 25.26
C ALA A 44 4.65 -7.12 24.83
N CYS A 45 5.62 -6.56 24.10
CA CYS A 45 6.82 -7.27 23.66
C CYS A 45 7.69 -7.67 24.85
N MET A 46 7.91 -6.76 25.80
CA MET A 46 8.67 -7.05 27.03
C MET A 46 8.06 -8.18 27.87
N PHE A 47 6.74 -8.32 27.87
CA PHE A 47 6.05 -9.39 28.60
C PHE A 47 5.82 -10.66 27.78
N SER A 48 6.24 -10.70 26.52
CA SER A 48 6.07 -11.87 25.66
C SER A 48 7.13 -12.92 25.97
N ASP A 49 6.69 -14.16 26.17
CA ASP A 49 7.56 -15.30 26.42
C ASP A 49 7.26 -16.43 25.42
N SER A 50 8.09 -16.54 24.39
CA SER A 50 7.93 -17.55 23.34
C SER A 50 8.02 -18.98 23.88
N SER A 51 8.69 -19.21 25.03
CA SER A 51 8.75 -20.54 25.67
C SER A 51 7.40 -20.98 26.24
N ARG A 52 6.47 -20.03 26.42
CA ARG A 52 5.11 -20.26 26.89
C ARG A 52 4.08 -20.27 25.74
N GLY A 53 4.56 -20.29 24.50
CA GLY A 53 3.72 -20.26 23.30
C GLY A 53 3.15 -18.88 22.99
N ASP A 54 3.69 -17.80 23.55
CA ASP A 54 3.25 -16.46 23.18
C ASP A 54 3.65 -16.16 21.72
N ASP A 55 2.70 -15.60 20.97
CA ASP A 55 2.94 -15.14 19.61
C ASP A 55 3.73 -13.81 19.59
N LEU A 56 5.04 -13.86 19.86
CA LEU A 56 5.91 -12.69 19.76
C LEU A 56 6.02 -12.18 18.30
N PRO A 57 6.17 -13.03 17.27
CA PRO A 57 6.30 -12.52 15.91
C PRO A 57 5.02 -11.86 15.36
N GLY A 58 3.83 -12.35 15.70
CA GLY A 58 2.58 -11.64 15.37
C GLY A 58 2.56 -10.26 16.02
N LEU A 59 2.94 -10.18 17.30
CA LEU A 59 3.03 -8.91 18.01
C LEU A 59 4.06 -7.92 17.39
N LEU A 60 5.22 -8.42 16.97
CA LEU A 60 6.23 -7.61 16.27
C LEU A 60 5.74 -7.13 14.90
N HIS A 61 4.95 -7.96 14.21
CA HIS A 61 4.28 -7.58 12.98
C HIS A 61 3.29 -6.44 13.22
N ASP A 62 2.38 -6.62 14.18
CA ASP A 62 1.33 -5.64 14.50
C ASP A 62 1.93 -4.31 14.96
N TRP A 63 2.98 -4.35 15.78
CA TRP A 63 3.73 -3.15 16.16
C TRP A 63 4.38 -2.47 14.94
N GLY A 64 4.95 -3.25 14.02
CA GLY A 64 5.49 -2.76 12.76
C GLY A 64 4.44 -2.01 11.92
N VAL A 65 3.25 -2.58 11.77
CA VAL A 65 2.12 -1.95 11.06
C VAL A 65 1.66 -0.69 11.78
N ALA A 66 1.50 -0.73 13.11
CA ALA A 66 1.12 0.43 13.90
C ALA A 66 2.10 1.61 13.74
N LEU A 67 3.41 1.34 13.67
CA LEU A 67 4.42 2.38 13.41
C LEU A 67 4.21 3.07 12.05
N GLN A 68 3.74 2.36 11.03
CA GLN A 68 3.38 2.95 9.73
C GLN A 68 2.15 3.84 9.86
N THR A 69 1.11 3.35 10.53
CA THR A 69 -0.10 4.15 10.82
C THR A 69 0.24 5.43 11.59
N VAL A 70 1.11 5.35 12.60
CA VAL A 70 1.58 6.54 13.33
C VAL A 70 2.38 7.47 12.40
N ALA A 71 3.20 6.93 11.50
CA ALA A 71 3.95 7.73 10.53
C ALA A 71 3.05 8.48 9.52
N GLU A 72 1.89 7.94 9.14
CA GLU A 72 0.91 8.63 8.29
C GLU A 72 0.30 9.85 8.98
N HIS A 73 0.12 9.77 10.31
CA HIS A 73 -0.53 10.80 11.11
C HIS A 73 0.47 11.75 11.81
N THR A 74 1.76 11.56 11.57
CA THR A 74 2.84 12.36 12.17
C THR A 74 3.28 13.46 11.22
N GLU A 75 3.36 14.69 11.70
CA GLU A 75 3.93 15.80 10.93
C GLU A 75 5.46 15.75 10.88
N GLY A 76 6.02 16.18 9.76
CA GLY A 76 7.46 16.31 9.55
C GLY A 76 8.12 15.08 8.94
N ARG A 77 8.71 15.27 7.75
CA ARG A 77 9.36 14.22 6.95
C ARG A 77 10.34 13.35 7.75
N GLU A 78 11.22 13.96 8.54
CA GLU A 78 12.22 13.21 9.32
C GLU A 78 11.60 12.34 10.42
N ALA A 79 10.54 12.82 11.08
CA ALA A 79 9.86 12.07 12.13
C ALA A 79 9.17 10.84 11.53
N ARG A 80 8.49 11.02 10.40
CA ARG A 80 7.87 9.93 9.63
C ARG A 80 8.90 8.89 9.19
N LEU A 81 10.04 9.33 8.64
CA LEU A 81 11.12 8.41 8.22
C LEU A 81 11.68 7.58 9.39
N ARG A 82 11.84 8.17 10.59
CA ARG A 82 12.30 7.43 11.77
C ARG A 82 11.31 6.35 12.21
N LEU A 83 10.01 6.66 12.20
CA LEU A 83 8.96 5.69 12.52
C LEU A 83 8.95 4.53 11.51
N LEU A 84 9.14 4.82 10.23
CA LEU A 84 9.23 3.80 9.17
C LEU A 84 10.51 2.95 9.29
N ASP A 85 11.64 3.52 9.71
CA ASP A 85 12.85 2.75 10.02
C ASP A 85 12.65 1.81 11.21
N GLU A 86 11.95 2.26 12.26
CA GLU A 86 11.58 1.42 13.39
C GLU A 86 10.60 0.32 12.96
N SER A 87 9.60 0.65 12.14
CA SER A 87 8.66 -0.32 11.56
C SER A 87 9.41 -1.45 10.85
N LEU A 88 10.35 -1.09 9.96
CA LEU A 88 11.18 -2.07 9.25
C LEU A 88 12.00 -2.94 10.20
N SER A 89 12.48 -2.40 11.31
CA SER A 89 13.20 -3.18 12.33
C SER A 89 12.29 -4.21 13.00
N GLN A 90 11.06 -3.82 13.38
CA GLN A 90 10.09 -4.74 14.00
C GLN A 90 9.63 -5.81 13.02
N LEU A 91 9.33 -5.44 11.77
CA LEU A 91 8.90 -6.37 10.72
C LEU A 91 10.01 -7.36 10.32
N LYS A 92 11.26 -6.91 10.24
CA LYS A 92 12.40 -7.82 10.01
C LYS A 92 12.58 -8.79 11.17
N SER A 93 12.42 -8.32 12.41
CA SER A 93 12.41 -9.18 13.59
C SER A 93 11.25 -10.18 13.53
N SER A 94 10.08 -9.71 13.08
CA SER A 94 8.96 -10.45 12.46
C SER A 94 9.35 -11.75 11.75
N ILE A 95 9.92 -11.48 10.58
CA ILE A 95 10.26 -12.44 9.54
C ILE A 95 11.28 -13.48 10.01
N MET A 96 12.20 -13.11 10.91
CA MET A 96 13.25 -14.02 11.39
C MET A 96 12.73 -15.30 12.07
N PHE A 97 11.47 -15.32 12.48
CA PHE A 97 10.84 -16.51 13.05
C PHE A 97 10.30 -17.51 12.01
N GLY A 98 10.38 -17.19 10.71
CA GLY A 98 10.26 -18.16 9.61
C GLY A 98 8.92 -18.87 9.50
N ARG A 99 7.82 -18.12 9.45
CA ARG A 99 6.45 -18.68 9.54
C ARG A 99 5.78 -19.07 8.24
N CYS A 100 6.43 -18.87 7.10
CA CYS A 100 5.77 -18.94 5.79
C CYS A 100 4.48 -18.09 5.75
N ASP A 101 4.50 -16.95 6.44
CA ASP A 101 3.42 -15.97 6.46
C ASP A 101 3.83 -14.79 5.57
N PRO A 102 3.07 -14.46 4.51
CA PRO A 102 3.39 -13.33 3.64
C PRO A 102 3.13 -11.97 4.29
N ALA A 103 2.32 -11.85 5.35
CA ALA A 103 1.87 -10.55 5.88
C ALA A 103 3.03 -9.64 6.33
N PRO A 104 4.04 -10.11 7.09
CA PRO A 104 5.20 -9.27 7.42
C PRO A 104 6.02 -8.81 6.23
N MET A 105 6.07 -9.60 5.15
CA MET A 105 6.78 -9.20 3.92
C MET A 105 5.98 -8.13 3.16
N ASN A 106 4.65 -8.24 3.11
CA ASN A 106 3.81 -7.18 2.56
C ASN A 106 4.01 -5.86 3.32
N ALA A 107 3.93 -5.91 4.65
CA ALA A 107 4.14 -4.74 5.48
C ALA A 107 5.55 -4.13 5.33
N VAL A 108 6.58 -4.93 5.00
CA VAL A 108 7.91 -4.40 4.63
C VAL A 108 7.85 -3.63 3.31
N GLY A 109 7.11 -4.16 2.33
CA GLY A 109 6.82 -3.48 1.07
C GLY A 109 6.13 -2.14 1.30
N ASP A 110 5.07 -2.12 2.10
CA ASP A 110 4.29 -0.92 2.44
C ASP A 110 5.14 0.14 3.15
N ALA A 111 5.94 -0.27 4.15
CA ALA A 111 6.86 0.65 4.83
C ALA A 111 7.90 1.27 3.88
N LEU A 112 8.45 0.47 2.95
CA LEU A 112 9.42 0.96 1.96
C LEU A 112 8.76 1.87 0.92
N ALA A 113 7.54 1.56 0.51
CA ALA A 113 6.72 2.41 -0.36
C ALA A 113 6.46 3.77 0.31
N ALA A 114 5.98 3.78 1.55
CA ALA A 114 5.77 5.01 2.33
C ALA A 114 7.06 5.81 2.52
N LYS A 115 8.22 5.15 2.67
CA LYS A 115 9.53 5.83 2.65
C LYS A 115 9.82 6.45 1.29
N ALA A 116 9.53 5.74 0.20
CA ALA A 116 9.78 6.22 -1.15
C ALA A 116 8.98 7.49 -1.47
N GLU A 117 7.71 7.55 -1.05
CA GLU A 117 6.83 8.73 -1.19
C GLU A 117 7.34 9.96 -0.43
N LEU A 118 8.10 9.76 0.64
CA LEU A 118 8.74 10.81 1.41
C LEU A 118 10.05 11.29 0.81
N LEU A 119 10.60 10.58 -0.18
CA LEU A 119 11.90 10.83 -0.79
C LEU A 119 11.72 11.32 -2.23
N GLU A 120 12.82 11.74 -2.86
CA GLU A 120 12.81 12.21 -4.25
C GLU A 120 13.94 11.57 -5.05
N GLY A 121 13.78 11.54 -6.38
CA GLY A 121 14.81 11.10 -7.32
C GLY A 121 15.34 9.69 -7.02
N ILE A 122 16.66 9.54 -7.01
CA ILE A 122 17.35 8.25 -6.86
C ILE A 122 17.03 7.57 -5.52
N GLU A 123 16.87 8.34 -4.44
CA GLU A 123 16.56 7.78 -3.13
C GLU A 123 15.15 7.17 -3.10
N ALA A 124 14.16 7.85 -3.68
CA ALA A 124 12.81 7.32 -3.85
C ALA A 124 12.81 6.06 -4.72
N SER A 125 13.45 6.11 -5.89
CA SER A 125 13.58 4.94 -6.77
C SER A 125 14.25 3.76 -6.07
N GLY A 126 15.29 4.02 -5.26
CA GLY A 126 15.95 2.99 -4.47
C GLY A 126 15.03 2.34 -3.43
N MET A 127 14.17 3.12 -2.77
CA MET A 127 13.17 2.56 -1.84
C MET A 127 12.08 1.76 -2.57
N TRP A 128 11.59 2.22 -3.73
CA TRP A 128 10.63 1.47 -4.54
C TRP A 128 11.16 0.12 -5.02
N HIS A 129 12.40 0.07 -5.50
CA HIS A 129 13.05 -1.20 -5.87
C HIS A 129 13.13 -2.16 -4.68
N ARG A 130 13.44 -1.63 -3.48
CA ARG A 130 13.47 -2.44 -2.26
C ARG A 130 12.07 -2.91 -1.86
N ALA A 131 11.02 -2.08 -2.01
CA ALA A 131 9.64 -2.49 -1.75
C ALA A 131 9.23 -3.69 -2.61
N ILE A 132 9.62 -3.66 -3.90
CA ILE A 132 9.39 -4.76 -4.85
C ILE A 132 10.15 -6.02 -4.42
N GLU A 133 11.45 -5.95 -4.18
CA GLU A 133 12.30 -7.13 -3.95
C GLU A 133 12.22 -7.68 -2.52
N GLU A 134 12.38 -6.82 -1.51
CA GLU A 134 12.40 -7.21 -0.10
C GLU A 134 10.99 -7.47 0.45
N GLY A 135 9.97 -6.80 -0.10
CA GLY A 135 8.59 -6.89 0.37
C GLY A 135 7.72 -7.77 -0.53
N TYR A 136 7.17 -7.19 -1.58
CA TYR A 136 6.07 -7.81 -2.31
C TYR A 136 6.46 -9.07 -3.09
N LYS A 137 7.64 -9.12 -3.75
CA LYS A 137 8.12 -10.37 -4.38
C LYS A 137 8.42 -11.44 -3.35
N ALA A 138 8.95 -11.08 -2.18
CA ALA A 138 9.20 -12.02 -1.08
C ALA A 138 7.88 -12.60 -0.54
N ALA A 139 6.85 -11.76 -0.35
CA ALA A 139 5.50 -12.19 0.02
C ALA A 139 4.88 -13.11 -1.04
N LYS A 140 4.99 -12.74 -2.32
CA LYS A 140 4.50 -13.53 -3.45
C LYS A 140 5.23 -14.87 -3.60
N ALA A 141 6.50 -14.95 -3.22
CA ALA A 141 7.25 -16.20 -3.19
C ALA A 141 6.73 -17.18 -2.13
N ILE A 142 6.19 -16.66 -1.02
CA ILE A 142 5.52 -17.46 0.02
C ILE A 142 4.11 -17.88 -0.45
N ASN A 143 3.35 -16.94 -1.02
CA ASN A 143 2.02 -17.18 -1.56
C ASN A 143 1.83 -16.41 -2.87
N SER A 144 1.85 -17.12 -4.00
CA SER A 144 1.75 -16.52 -5.34
C SER A 144 0.39 -15.88 -5.64
N GLN A 145 -0.62 -16.17 -4.82
CA GLN A 145 -1.97 -15.61 -4.89
C GLN A 145 -2.24 -14.59 -3.77
N ASN A 146 -1.19 -14.11 -3.09
CA ASN A 146 -1.35 -13.02 -2.12
C ASN A 146 -1.75 -11.73 -2.87
N VAL A 147 -2.97 -11.27 -2.63
CA VAL A 147 -3.55 -10.11 -3.32
C VAL A 147 -2.81 -8.82 -2.98
N ASP A 148 -2.52 -8.58 -1.70
CA ASP A 148 -1.86 -7.35 -1.25
C ASP A 148 -0.47 -7.21 -1.90
N ALA A 149 0.28 -8.31 -2.00
CA ALA A 149 1.56 -8.35 -2.70
C ALA A 149 1.43 -8.00 -4.18
N LEU A 150 0.38 -8.49 -4.85
CA LEU A 150 0.16 -8.20 -6.27
C LEU A 150 -0.27 -6.75 -6.49
N VAL A 151 -1.12 -6.21 -5.63
CA VAL A 151 -1.52 -4.79 -5.67
C VAL A 151 -0.30 -3.90 -5.41
N GLY A 152 0.46 -4.18 -4.34
CA GLY A 152 1.68 -3.43 -4.02
C GLY A 152 2.75 -3.49 -5.11
N LEU A 153 2.90 -4.63 -5.81
CA LEU A 153 3.74 -4.71 -7.01
C LEU A 153 3.24 -3.80 -8.13
N GLY A 154 1.93 -3.77 -8.36
CA GLY A 154 1.29 -2.90 -9.33
C GLY A 154 1.59 -1.42 -9.05
N GLU A 155 1.42 -1.00 -7.80
CA GLU A 155 1.66 0.37 -7.33
C GLU A 155 3.14 0.76 -7.40
N ALA A 156 4.04 -0.09 -6.91
CA ALA A 156 5.47 0.19 -6.91
C ALA A 156 6.03 0.30 -8.35
N HIS A 157 5.57 -0.55 -9.26
CA HIS A 157 5.94 -0.44 -10.67
C HIS A 157 5.34 0.81 -11.33
N MET A 158 4.11 1.22 -11.00
CA MET A 158 3.56 2.50 -11.47
C MET A 158 4.44 3.67 -11.03
N ALA A 159 4.84 3.71 -9.76
CA ALA A 159 5.68 4.78 -9.23
C ALA A 159 7.05 4.85 -9.93
N LEU A 160 7.71 3.71 -10.14
CA LEU A 160 8.97 3.65 -10.88
C LEU A 160 8.80 4.04 -12.36
N GLY A 161 7.73 3.58 -13.02
CA GLY A 161 7.45 3.92 -14.41
C GLY A 161 7.22 5.43 -14.60
N LYS A 162 6.44 6.05 -13.71
CA LYS A 162 6.25 7.51 -13.68
C LYS A 162 7.55 8.26 -13.43
N GLY A 163 8.38 7.77 -12.49
CA GLY A 163 9.69 8.33 -12.21
C GLY A 163 10.64 8.28 -13.42
N ALA A 164 10.68 7.15 -14.13
CA ALA A 164 11.47 6.98 -15.35
C ALA A 164 10.97 7.90 -16.49
N ALA A 165 9.65 7.98 -16.70
CA ALA A 165 9.05 8.86 -17.69
C ALA A 165 9.39 10.33 -17.41
N ALA A 166 9.35 10.76 -16.15
CA ALA A 166 9.67 12.13 -15.74
C ALA A 166 11.12 12.55 -16.05
N VAL A 167 12.06 11.59 -16.12
CA VAL A 167 13.46 11.84 -16.51
C VAL A 167 13.73 11.53 -17.99
N GLY A 168 12.70 11.21 -18.76
CA GLY A 168 12.79 10.95 -20.20
C GLY A 168 13.25 9.54 -20.59
N ASP A 169 13.26 8.60 -19.64
CA ASP A 169 13.62 7.20 -19.91
C ASP A 169 12.37 6.39 -20.28
N ALA A 170 11.94 6.56 -21.54
CA ALA A 170 10.70 5.96 -22.04
C ALA A 170 10.75 4.42 -22.08
N GLU A 171 11.92 3.82 -22.27
CA GLU A 171 12.09 2.36 -22.33
C GLU A 171 11.86 1.76 -20.93
N VAL A 172 12.56 2.28 -19.91
CA VAL A 172 12.38 1.84 -18.53
C VAL A 172 10.96 2.14 -18.02
N ALA A 173 10.38 3.27 -18.41
CA ALA A 173 8.99 3.59 -18.08
C ALA A 173 8.02 2.53 -18.62
N ALA A 174 8.14 2.17 -19.90
CA ALA A 174 7.30 1.18 -20.53
C ALA A 174 7.43 -0.21 -19.89
N GLU A 175 8.66 -0.65 -19.56
CA GLU A 175 8.89 -1.92 -18.87
C GLU A 175 8.17 -1.99 -17.50
N HIS A 176 8.23 -0.90 -16.75
CA HIS A 176 7.55 -0.79 -15.47
C HIS A 176 6.03 -0.73 -15.61
N PHE A 177 5.49 0.01 -16.59
CA PHE A 177 4.04 0.02 -16.83
C PHE A 177 3.52 -1.37 -17.22
N CYS A 178 4.23 -2.10 -18.11
CA CYS A 178 3.91 -3.48 -18.43
C CYS A 178 3.93 -4.39 -17.19
N SER A 179 4.95 -4.26 -16.34
CA SER A 179 5.07 -5.04 -15.09
C SER A 179 3.93 -4.72 -14.11
N SER A 180 3.49 -3.46 -14.04
CA SER A 180 2.34 -3.06 -13.24
C SER A 180 1.04 -3.69 -13.74
N VAL A 181 0.80 -3.63 -15.05
CA VAL A 181 -0.36 -4.27 -15.69
C VAL A 181 -0.40 -5.76 -15.40
N GLU A 182 0.73 -6.46 -15.50
CA GLU A 182 0.79 -7.90 -15.17
C GLU A 182 0.40 -8.19 -13.72
N ALA A 183 0.87 -7.37 -12.78
CA ALA A 183 0.59 -7.54 -11.37
C ALA A 183 -0.91 -7.31 -11.06
N TYR A 184 -1.48 -6.19 -11.53
CA TYR A 184 -2.90 -5.90 -11.36
C TYR A 184 -3.80 -6.90 -12.07
N ARG A 185 -3.49 -7.24 -13.33
CA ARG A 185 -4.24 -8.24 -14.11
C ARG A 185 -4.30 -9.58 -13.37
N HIS A 186 -3.24 -9.95 -12.66
CA HIS A 186 -3.26 -11.14 -11.81
C HIS A 186 -4.17 -10.93 -10.59
N ALA A 187 -4.01 -9.82 -9.86
CA ALA A 187 -4.80 -9.52 -8.66
C ALA A 187 -6.32 -9.52 -8.93
N VAL A 188 -6.77 -8.83 -9.98
CA VAL A 188 -8.21 -8.68 -10.32
C VAL A 188 -8.87 -9.96 -10.82
N LYS A 189 -8.08 -10.96 -11.22
CA LYS A 189 -8.56 -12.28 -11.67
C LYS A 189 -8.64 -13.30 -10.53
N LEU A 190 -8.07 -13.00 -9.36
CA LEU A 190 -8.15 -13.91 -8.22
C LEU A 190 -9.57 -13.93 -7.64
N PRO A 191 -10.04 -15.09 -7.13
CA PRO A 191 -11.34 -15.19 -6.49
C PRO A 191 -11.38 -14.54 -5.09
N SER A 192 -10.21 -14.23 -4.53
CA SER A 192 -10.07 -13.57 -3.23
C SER A 192 -10.59 -12.13 -3.28
N PRO A 193 -11.22 -11.63 -2.20
CA PRO A 193 -11.66 -10.24 -2.17
C PRO A 193 -10.46 -9.30 -2.15
N LEU A 194 -10.46 -8.30 -3.04
CA LEU A 194 -9.56 -7.14 -3.07
C LEU A 194 -10.00 -6.08 -2.04
N GLY A 195 -10.39 -6.51 -0.83
CA GLY A 195 -10.94 -5.61 0.19
C GLY A 195 -12.42 -5.25 0.01
N ASP A 196 -12.82 -4.11 0.58
CA ASP A 196 -14.18 -3.57 0.52
C ASP A 196 -14.54 -3.00 -0.86
N PHE A 197 -15.71 -2.35 -1.00
CA PHE A 197 -16.11 -1.80 -2.31
C PHE A 197 -15.18 -0.70 -2.81
N HIS A 198 -14.75 0.19 -1.91
CA HIS A 198 -13.91 1.32 -2.26
C HIS A 198 -12.49 0.86 -2.61
N GLU A 199 -11.92 -0.04 -1.81
CA GLU A 199 -10.61 -0.65 -2.08
C GLU A 199 -10.60 -1.38 -3.43
N ARG A 200 -11.67 -2.13 -3.74
CA ARG A 200 -11.85 -2.74 -5.06
C ARG A 200 -11.85 -1.72 -6.19
N CYS A 201 -12.61 -0.63 -6.04
CA CYS A 201 -12.68 0.40 -7.06
C CYS A 201 -11.32 1.06 -7.28
N ASN A 202 -10.57 1.35 -6.21
CA ASN A 202 -9.22 1.89 -6.30
C ASN A 202 -8.28 0.95 -7.08
N VAL A 203 -8.29 -0.35 -6.79
CA VAL A 203 -7.44 -1.33 -7.50
C VAL A 203 -7.79 -1.38 -8.99
N PHE A 204 -9.09 -1.42 -9.34
CA PHE A 204 -9.51 -1.41 -10.74
C PHE A 204 -9.19 -0.09 -11.45
N TYR A 205 -9.22 1.03 -10.73
CA TYR A 205 -8.87 2.34 -11.29
C TYR A 205 -7.37 2.41 -11.57
N ASN A 206 -6.53 2.03 -10.61
CA ASN A 206 -5.08 1.97 -10.79
C ASN A 206 -4.69 0.98 -11.90
N TYR A 207 -5.41 -0.15 -12.02
CA TYR A 207 -5.25 -1.08 -13.13
C TYR A 207 -5.56 -0.43 -14.48
N ALA A 208 -6.64 0.35 -14.58
CA ALA A 208 -6.97 1.08 -15.80
C ALA A 208 -5.87 2.08 -16.17
N CYS A 209 -5.37 2.87 -15.21
CA CYS A 209 -4.25 3.79 -15.42
C CYS A 209 -2.98 3.06 -15.90
N ALA A 210 -2.65 1.93 -15.27
CA ALA A 210 -1.52 1.11 -15.69
C ALA A 210 -1.69 0.61 -17.13
N CYS A 211 -2.88 0.13 -17.50
CA CYS A 211 -3.19 -0.28 -18.88
C CYS A 211 -3.03 0.89 -19.85
N THR A 212 -3.53 2.09 -19.52
CA THR A 212 -3.37 3.26 -20.39
C THR A 212 -1.92 3.65 -20.62
N LEU A 213 -1.11 3.69 -19.55
CA LEU A 213 0.30 4.04 -19.62
C LEU A 213 1.13 2.96 -20.35
N ALA A 214 0.69 1.70 -20.32
CA ALA A 214 1.28 0.60 -21.08
C ALA A 214 0.77 0.51 -22.54
N GLY A 215 -0.22 1.32 -22.94
CA GLY A 215 -0.83 1.27 -24.28
C GLY A 215 -1.87 0.16 -24.48
N GLU A 216 -2.32 -0.48 -23.41
CA GLU A 216 -3.33 -1.55 -23.41
C GLU A 216 -4.75 -0.97 -23.42
N VAL A 217 -5.08 -0.24 -24.49
CA VAL A 217 -6.31 0.58 -24.60
C VAL A 217 -7.59 -0.21 -24.35
N THR A 218 -7.68 -1.45 -24.85
CA THR A 218 -8.88 -2.29 -24.70
C THR A 218 -9.13 -2.67 -23.23
N GLU A 219 -8.09 -3.10 -22.51
CA GLU A 219 -8.22 -3.46 -21.08
C GLU A 219 -8.52 -2.22 -20.24
N ALA A 220 -7.87 -1.09 -20.54
CA ALA A 220 -8.13 0.18 -19.87
C ALA A 220 -9.61 0.60 -20.01
N ARG A 221 -10.14 0.51 -21.24
CA ARG A 221 -11.56 0.80 -21.53
C ARG A 221 -12.49 -0.10 -20.72
N GLU A 222 -12.28 -1.41 -20.74
CA GLU A 222 -13.13 -2.37 -20.03
C GLU A 222 -13.16 -2.09 -18.51
N ALA A 223 -12.01 -1.74 -17.94
CA ALA A 223 -11.89 -1.37 -16.52
C ALA A 223 -12.66 -0.08 -16.21
N ILE A 224 -12.48 1.00 -17.01
CA ILE A 224 -13.16 2.29 -16.82
C ILE A 224 -14.68 2.15 -16.96
N GLU A 225 -15.17 1.54 -18.04
CA GLU A 225 -16.60 1.30 -18.23
C GLU A 225 -17.17 0.39 -17.11
N GLY A 226 -16.36 -0.53 -16.61
CA GLY A 226 -16.69 -1.37 -15.46
C GLY A 226 -16.88 -0.57 -14.17
N LEU A 227 -16.00 0.39 -13.90
CA LEU A 227 -16.05 1.26 -12.73
C LEU A 227 -17.24 2.23 -12.81
N LEU A 228 -17.42 2.90 -13.94
CA LEU A 228 -18.53 3.85 -14.13
C LEU A 228 -19.90 3.19 -13.94
N ARG A 229 -20.12 2.00 -14.51
CA ARG A 229 -21.38 1.25 -14.33
C ARG A 229 -21.68 0.89 -12.88
N ARG A 230 -20.65 0.80 -12.03
CA ARG A 230 -20.77 0.42 -10.61
C ARG A 230 -20.73 1.64 -9.68
N GLY A 231 -20.55 2.85 -10.22
CA GLY A 231 -20.34 4.05 -9.41
C GLY A 231 -19.01 4.05 -8.66
N GLY A 232 -17.99 3.35 -9.19
CA GLY A 232 -16.65 3.27 -8.60
C GLY A 232 -15.72 4.43 -8.98
N THR A 233 -16.10 5.21 -9.99
CA THR A 233 -15.44 6.45 -10.42
C THR A 233 -16.47 7.34 -11.11
N GLY A 234 -16.13 8.61 -11.38
CA GLY A 234 -16.97 9.56 -12.09
C GLY A 234 -16.34 10.08 -13.38
N ILE A 235 -17.18 10.58 -14.30
CA ILE A 235 -16.74 11.19 -15.56
C ILE A 235 -15.79 12.37 -15.32
N GLU A 236 -16.05 13.20 -14.30
CA GLU A 236 -15.19 14.34 -14.00
C GLU A 236 -13.81 13.93 -13.48
N GLU A 237 -13.70 12.80 -12.79
CA GLU A 237 -12.43 12.26 -12.29
C GLU A 237 -11.57 11.76 -13.46
N ILE A 238 -12.13 10.92 -14.35
CA ILE A 238 -11.39 10.37 -15.49
C ILE A 238 -10.96 11.45 -16.50
N LYS A 239 -11.67 12.58 -16.59
CA LYS A 239 -11.35 13.67 -17.53
C LYS A 239 -10.09 14.43 -17.13
N VAL A 240 -9.89 14.62 -15.84
CA VAL A 240 -8.78 15.43 -15.32
C VAL A 240 -7.54 14.59 -15.01
N ASP A 241 -7.69 13.27 -14.93
CA ASP A 241 -6.56 12.37 -14.73
C ASP A 241 -5.61 12.37 -15.94
N THR A 242 -4.34 12.62 -15.67
CA THR A 242 -3.27 12.66 -16.67
C THR A 242 -2.76 11.27 -17.04
N ASP A 243 -2.90 10.28 -16.16
CA ASP A 243 -2.54 8.90 -16.48
C ASP A 243 -3.44 8.34 -17.61
N LEU A 244 -4.62 8.95 -17.79
CA LEU A 244 -5.60 8.59 -18.80
C LEU A 244 -5.47 9.43 -20.10
N ASP A 245 -4.45 10.29 -20.22
CA ASP A 245 -4.31 11.21 -21.36
C ASP A 245 -4.30 10.50 -22.71
N ASN A 246 -3.66 9.33 -22.81
CA ASN A 246 -3.61 8.55 -24.05
C ASN A 246 -4.99 8.06 -24.52
N LEU A 247 -6.01 8.03 -23.65
CA LEU A 247 -7.36 7.64 -24.02
C LEU A 247 -8.20 8.82 -24.53
N LYS A 248 -7.79 10.07 -24.27
CA LYS A 248 -8.63 11.26 -24.54
C LYS A 248 -8.86 11.50 -26.03
N GLU A 249 -8.01 10.94 -26.89
CA GLU A 249 -8.14 10.99 -28.35
C GLU A 249 -8.97 9.81 -28.91
N GLU A 250 -9.26 8.80 -28.10
CA GLU A 250 -10.05 7.65 -28.52
C GLU A 250 -11.53 8.02 -28.64
N GLN A 251 -12.14 7.69 -29.80
CA GLN A 251 -13.53 8.08 -30.08
C GLN A 251 -14.49 7.59 -28.99
N TRP A 252 -14.30 6.38 -28.46
CA TRP A 252 -15.16 5.84 -27.40
C TRP A 252 -15.09 6.67 -26.11
N PHE A 253 -13.92 7.24 -25.80
CA PHE A 253 -13.73 8.06 -24.60
C PHE A 253 -14.38 9.43 -24.80
N VAL A 254 -14.27 9.99 -26.01
CA VAL A 254 -14.97 11.22 -26.40
C VAL A 254 -16.49 11.05 -26.28
N ASP A 255 -17.03 9.97 -26.84
CA ASP A 255 -18.46 9.64 -26.76
C ASP A 255 -18.91 9.51 -25.29
N LEU A 256 -18.08 8.86 -24.46
CA LEU A 256 -18.32 8.63 -23.04
C LEU A 256 -18.38 9.91 -22.23
N VAL A 257 -17.43 10.81 -22.45
CA VAL A 257 -17.35 12.09 -21.75
C VAL A 257 -18.46 13.04 -22.19
N ASN A 258 -18.90 12.98 -23.45
CA ASN A 258 -19.96 13.85 -23.98
C ASN A 258 -21.38 13.33 -23.74
N GLY A 259 -21.53 12.09 -23.23
CA GLY A 259 -22.82 11.46 -23.01
C GLY A 259 -23.52 11.02 -24.30
N GLU A 260 -22.75 10.74 -25.35
CA GLU A 260 -23.22 10.30 -26.66
C GLU A 260 -23.28 8.76 -26.73
N HIS A 261 -24.13 8.15 -25.92
CA HIS A 261 -24.28 6.68 -25.80
C HIS A 261 -25.68 6.18 -26.11
#